data_AF-W1V101-F1
#
_entry.id   AF-W1V101-F1
#
_cell.length_a   1.000
_cell.length_b   1.000
_cell.length_c   1.000
_cell.angle_alpha   90.00
_cell.angle_beta   90.00
_cell.angle_gamma   90.00
#
_symmetry.space_group_name_H-M   'P 1'
#
loop_
_entity.id
_entity.type
_entity.pdbx_description
1 polymer ?
#
loop_
_entity_poly.entity_id
_entity_poly.type
_entity_poly.pdbx_seq_one_letter_code
_entity_poly.pdbx_strand_id
1 'polypeptide(L)'
;YTFAIEIVGGIIYTIQLYPYIGQAALYTGIMQAISTFCNAGFVFFDNDLPYAMVGDILFNINTAVLIVIGGFGYLAAFDIWSHRKVRRFVDLKLHTKIMLVGTATLILLGTIIFLGVEWSNPKTFGSLPIWNKIMASLFQAITPRTAGIATVDYNALHPITLFVTIILMFIGAGPNSTGGGV
;
A
#
# COMPACT_ATOMS: atom_id res chain seq x y z
N TYR A 1 -5.40 -8.34 16.93
CA TYR A 1 -4.74 -7.28 16.16
C TYR A 1 -5.27 -7.28 14.74
N THR A 2 -5.03 -8.36 13.98
CA THR A 2 -5.50 -8.56 12.60
C THR A 2 -6.99 -8.23 12.40
N PHE A 3 -7.90 -8.95 13.07
CA PHE A 3 -9.34 -8.69 12.97
C PHE A 3 -9.73 -7.23 13.25
N ALA A 4 -9.06 -6.56 14.19
CA ALA A 4 -9.40 -5.16 14.50
C ALA A 4 -9.02 -4.22 13.35
N ILE A 5 -7.88 -4.45 12.71
CA ILE A 5 -7.42 -3.65 11.56
C ILE A 5 -8.26 -3.94 10.33
N GLU A 6 -8.58 -5.20 10.06
CA GLU A 6 -9.42 -5.60 8.94
C GLU A 6 -10.84 -5.05 9.08
N ILE A 7 -11.42 -5.05 10.29
CA ILE A 7 -12.74 -4.45 10.52
C ILE A 7 -12.70 -2.93 10.31
N VAL A 8 -11.70 -2.23 10.87
CA VAL A 8 -11.58 -0.77 10.70
C VAL A 8 -11.36 -0.42 9.22
N GLY A 9 -10.43 -1.10 8.55
CA GLY A 9 -10.17 -0.90 7.12
C GLY A 9 -11.36 -1.29 6.25
N GLY A 10 -12.11 -2.32 6.63
CA GLY A 10 -13.33 -2.79 5.96
C GLY A 10 -14.49 -1.82 6.09
N ILE A 11 -14.67 -1.18 7.25
CA ILE A 11 -15.64 -0.10 7.44
C ILE A 11 -15.29 1.09 6.53
N ILE A 12 -14.02 1.47 6.46
CA ILE A 12 -13.56 2.56 5.59
C ILE A 12 -13.83 2.23 4.12
N TYR A 13 -13.46 1.03 3.67
CA TYR A 13 -13.76 0.57 2.30
C TYR A 13 -15.26 0.50 2.04
N THR A 14 -16.07 0.07 3.00
CA THR A 14 -17.53 0.02 2.86
C THR A 14 -18.09 1.41 2.59
N ILE A 15 -17.69 2.42 3.39
CA ILE A 15 -18.11 3.80 3.21
C ILE A 15 -17.70 4.32 1.83
N GLN A 16 -16.49 3.99 1.42
CA GLN A 16 -15.92 4.45 0.16
C GLN A 16 -16.55 3.80 -1.08
N LEU A 17 -16.87 2.50 -1.00
CA LEU A 17 -17.45 1.72 -2.10
C LEU A 17 -18.98 1.86 -2.19
N TYR A 18 -19.65 2.28 -1.10
CA TYR A 18 -21.10 2.45 -1.06
C TYR A 18 -21.68 3.28 -2.23
N PRO A 19 -21.08 4.41 -2.65
CA PRO A 19 -21.57 5.18 -3.79
C PRO A 19 -21.51 4.45 -5.13
N TYR A 20 -20.64 3.44 -5.27
CA TYR A 20 -20.39 2.75 -6.53
C TYR A 20 -21.19 1.45 -6.66
N ILE A 21 -21.30 0.69 -5.57
CA ILE A 21 -21.87 -0.67 -5.56
C ILE A 21 -23.00 -0.86 -4.54
N GLY A 22 -23.40 0.21 -3.84
CA GLY A 22 -24.54 0.21 -2.91
C GLY A 22 -24.37 -0.78 -1.77
N GLN A 23 -25.41 -1.58 -1.51
CA GLN A 23 -25.45 -2.53 -0.38
C GLN A 23 -24.39 -3.63 -0.44
N ALA A 24 -23.89 -3.96 -1.65
CA ALA A 24 -22.81 -4.93 -1.80
C ALA A 24 -21.49 -4.45 -1.17
N ALA A 25 -21.34 -3.14 -0.92
CA ALA A 25 -20.14 -2.53 -0.33
C ALA A 25 -19.76 -3.11 1.03
N LEU A 26 -20.72 -3.59 1.83
CA LEU A 26 -20.41 -4.17 3.13
C LEU A 26 -19.60 -5.46 2.99
N TYR A 27 -20.05 -6.35 2.09
CA TYR A 27 -19.37 -7.62 1.85
C TYR A 27 -18.04 -7.40 1.11
N THR A 28 -18.05 -6.62 0.02
CA THR A 28 -16.86 -6.40 -0.80
C THR A 28 -15.81 -5.56 -0.06
N GLY A 29 -16.22 -4.58 0.75
CA GLY A 29 -15.31 -3.75 1.54
C GLY A 29 -14.57 -4.55 2.61
N ILE A 30 -15.26 -5.45 3.32
CA ILE A 30 -14.62 -6.34 4.29
C ILE A 30 -13.67 -7.32 3.59
N MET A 31 -14.11 -7.95 2.50
CA MET A 31 -13.25 -8.88 1.73
C MET A 31 -12.03 -8.17 1.15
N GLN A 32 -12.19 -6.93 0.67
CA GLN A 32 -11.09 -6.12 0.20
C GLN A 32 -10.11 -5.80 1.33
N ALA A 33 -10.60 -5.45 2.52
CA ALA A 33 -9.74 -5.18 3.67
C ALA A 33 -8.88 -6.40 4.03
N ILE A 34 -9.48 -7.59 4.06
CA ILE A 34 -8.78 -8.85 4.34
C ILE A 34 -7.71 -9.11 3.28
N SER A 35 -8.05 -9.00 1.99
CA SER A 35 -7.08 -9.20 0.89
C SER A 35 -5.94 -8.19 0.93
N THR A 36 -6.26 -6.92 1.18
CA THR A 36 -5.27 -5.84 1.24
C THR A 36 -4.34 -6.00 2.44
N PHE A 37 -4.87 -6.33 3.62
CA PHE A 37 -4.07 -6.58 4.82
C PHE A 37 -3.19 -7.83 4.65
N CYS A 38 -3.73 -8.88 4.03
CA CYS A 38 -3.00 -10.10 3.75
C CYS A 38 -2.03 -9.98 2.56
N ASN A 39 -1.90 -8.80 1.92
CA ASN A 39 -1.10 -8.62 0.71
C ASN A 39 -1.42 -9.68 -0.36
N ALA A 40 -2.70 -9.99 -0.57
CA ALA A 40 -3.12 -11.08 -1.45
C ALA A 40 -3.31 -10.64 -2.91
N GLY A 41 -3.49 -9.34 -3.17
CA GLY A 41 -3.67 -8.81 -4.52
C GLY A 41 -5.03 -9.07 -5.16
N PHE A 42 -5.98 -9.66 -4.45
CA PHE A 42 -7.34 -9.83 -4.94
C PHE A 42 -8.14 -8.55 -4.80
N VAL A 43 -8.79 -8.13 -5.90
CA VAL A 43 -9.75 -7.03 -5.95
C VAL A 43 -11.16 -7.64 -6.02
N PHE A 44 -12.02 -7.32 -5.06
CA PHE A 44 -13.38 -7.88 -4.93
C PHE A 44 -14.48 -7.01 -5.54
N PHE A 45 -14.09 -5.97 -6.25
CA PHE A 45 -14.95 -5.06 -7.00
C PHE A 45 -14.41 -4.94 -8.42
N ASP A 46 -15.01 -4.10 -9.25
CA ASP A 46 -14.57 -3.92 -10.63
C ASP A 46 -13.07 -3.59 -10.70
N ASN A 47 -12.31 -4.30 -11.53
CA ASN A 47 -10.87 -4.11 -11.66
C ASN A 47 -10.52 -2.72 -12.19
N ASP A 48 -11.47 -2.03 -12.83
CA ASP A 48 -11.28 -0.68 -13.36
C ASP A 48 -11.44 0.43 -12.30
N LEU A 49 -12.13 0.16 -11.18
CA LEU A 49 -12.39 1.14 -10.11
C LEU A 49 -11.12 1.70 -9.45
N PRO A 50 -10.06 0.92 -9.15
CA PRO A 50 -8.82 1.47 -8.60
C PRO A 50 -8.16 2.49 -9.51
N TYR A 51 -8.26 2.33 -10.83
CA TYR A 51 -7.76 3.28 -11.82
C TYR A 51 -8.62 4.56 -11.87
N ALA A 52 -9.92 4.47 -11.59
CA ALA A 52 -10.75 5.66 -11.41
C ALA A 52 -10.47 6.39 -10.09
N MET A 53 -9.99 5.66 -9.07
CA MET A 53 -9.76 6.13 -7.70
C MET A 53 -8.32 6.61 -7.44
N VAL A 54 -7.49 6.83 -8.47
CA VAL A 54 -6.09 7.30 -8.29
C VAL A 54 -5.99 8.55 -7.42
N GLY A 55 -6.97 9.46 -7.52
CA GLY A 55 -7.02 10.69 -6.73
C GLY A 55 -7.78 10.58 -5.40
N ASP A 56 -8.43 9.43 -5.13
CA ASP A 56 -9.21 9.25 -3.92
C ASP A 56 -8.27 9.04 -2.73
N ILE A 57 -8.24 10.04 -1.85
CA ILE A 57 -7.38 10.05 -0.67
C ILE A 57 -7.78 8.93 0.29
N LEU A 58 -9.09 8.67 0.43
CA LEU A 58 -9.57 7.66 1.36
C LEU A 58 -9.17 6.26 0.90
N PHE A 59 -9.31 5.99 -0.42
CA PHE A 59 -8.83 4.74 -1.03
C PHE A 59 -7.35 4.52 -0.78
N ASN A 60 -6.54 5.47 -1.26
CA ASN A 60 -5.09 5.29 -1.34
C ASN A 60 -4.48 5.18 0.05
N ILE A 61 -4.91 6.01 1.00
CA ILE A 61 -4.39 5.96 2.37
C ILE A 61 -4.84 4.68 3.06
N ASN A 62 -6.12 4.29 2.97
CA ASN A 62 -6.61 3.08 3.61
C ASN A 62 -5.87 1.84 3.08
N THR A 63 -5.77 1.73 1.76
CA THR A 63 -5.09 0.63 1.08
C THR A 63 -3.61 0.59 1.43
N ALA A 64 -2.91 1.72 1.32
CA ALA A 64 -1.48 1.83 1.64
C ALA A 64 -1.19 1.47 3.10
N VAL A 65 -2.00 1.95 4.04
CA VAL A 65 -1.84 1.66 5.46
C VAL A 65 -2.05 0.18 5.74
N LEU A 66 -3.07 -0.45 5.15
CA LEU A 66 -3.32 -1.88 5.30
C LEU A 66 -2.16 -2.72 4.76
N ILE A 67 -1.64 -2.39 3.57
CA ILE A 67 -0.48 -3.07 2.96
C ILE A 67 0.75 -2.95 3.85
N VAL A 68 1.07 -1.73 4.30
CA VAL A 68 2.25 -1.47 5.11
C VAL A 68 2.13 -2.20 6.45
N ILE A 69 0.99 -2.10 7.12
CA ILE A 69 0.78 -2.77 8.40
C ILE A 69 0.85 -4.30 8.26
N GLY A 70 0.23 -4.87 7.23
CA GLY A 70 0.32 -6.30 6.92
C GLY A 70 1.75 -6.75 6.63
N GLY A 71 2.50 -5.94 5.87
CA GLY A 71 3.89 -6.20 5.46
C GLY A 71 4.96 -5.93 6.52
N PHE A 72 4.63 -5.28 7.65
CA PHE A 72 5.61 -4.90 8.68
C PHE A 72 6.11 -6.06 9.56
N GLY A 73 5.38 -7.18 9.56
CA GLY A 73 5.71 -8.35 10.36
C GLY A 73 5.15 -8.31 11.80
N TYR A 74 4.63 -9.44 12.26
CA TYR A 74 3.96 -9.53 13.56
C TYR A 74 4.88 -9.23 14.75
N LEU A 75 6.17 -9.56 14.65
CA LEU A 75 7.17 -9.30 15.69
C LEU A 75 7.40 -7.80 15.90
N ALA A 76 7.49 -7.03 14.80
CA ALA A 76 7.67 -5.59 14.87
C ALA A 76 6.41 -4.91 15.43
N ALA A 77 5.23 -5.33 15.00
CA ALA A 77 3.96 -4.82 15.51
C ALA A 77 3.80 -5.05 17.03
N PHE A 78 4.17 -6.24 17.51
CA PHE A 78 4.11 -6.56 18.94
C PHE A 78 5.14 -5.76 19.76
N ASP A 79 6.36 -5.58 19.24
CA ASP A 79 7.41 -4.81 19.90
C ASP A 79 7.02 -3.33 20.08
N ILE A 80 6.40 -2.73 19.05
CA ILE A 80 5.84 -1.38 19.09
C ILE A 80 4.69 -1.30 20.11
N TRP A 81 3.80 -2.29 20.12
CA TRP A 81 2.67 -2.31 21.06
C TRP A 81 3.12 -2.44 22.52
N SER A 82 4.11 -3.30 22.78
CA SER A 82 4.66 -3.55 24.12
C SER A 82 5.33 -2.30 24.71
N HIS A 83 6.05 -1.54 23.88
CA HIS A 83 6.76 -0.34 24.31
C HIS A 83 5.93 0.96 24.16
N ARG A 84 4.61 0.89 23.93
CA ARG A 84 3.77 2.08 23.66
C ARG A 84 3.81 3.17 24.75
N LYS A 85 4.13 2.80 26.00
CA LYS A 85 4.20 3.72 27.15
C LYS A 85 5.51 4.50 27.20
N VAL A 86 6.59 3.95 26.65
CA VAL A 86 7.92 4.57 26.61
C VAL A 86 8.18 4.92 25.16
N ARG A 87 7.75 6.12 24.75
CA ARG A 87 7.73 6.59 23.34
C ARG A 87 9.12 6.76 22.70
N ARG A 88 10.16 6.12 23.22
CA ARG A 88 11.54 6.28 22.74
C ARG A 88 11.84 5.20 21.70
N PHE A 89 12.21 5.65 20.51
CA PHE A 89 12.70 4.80 19.44
C PHE A 89 13.89 3.93 19.88
N VAL A 90 14.66 4.38 20.89
CA VAL A 90 15.82 3.67 21.45
C VAL A 90 15.44 2.33 22.06
N ASP A 91 14.23 2.18 22.60
CA ASP A 91 13.82 0.97 23.35
C ASP A 91 13.30 -0.15 22.42
N LEU A 92 13.09 0.16 21.14
CA LEU A 92 12.70 -0.85 20.15
C LEU A 92 13.86 -1.81 19.84
N LYS A 93 13.53 -3.07 19.59
CA LYS A 93 14.50 -4.08 19.15
C LYS A 93 15.13 -3.66 17.83
N LEU A 94 16.38 -4.09 17.60
CA LEU A 94 17.11 -3.80 16.37
C LEU A 94 16.34 -4.24 15.12
N HIS A 95 15.71 -5.42 15.16
CA HIS A 95 14.84 -5.91 14.08
C HIS A 95 13.72 -4.92 13.73
N THR A 96 12.98 -4.42 14.73
CA THR A 96 11.90 -3.44 14.56
C THR A 96 12.41 -2.13 13.97
N LYS A 97 13.59 -1.66 14.40
CA LYS A 97 14.23 -0.45 13.86
C LYS A 97 14.60 -0.61 12.39
N ILE A 98 15.23 -1.74 12.04
CA ILE A 98 15.61 -2.05 10.65
C ILE A 98 14.36 -2.12 9.78
N MET A 99 13.30 -2.79 10.24
CA MET A 99 12.03 -2.86 9.54
C MET A 99 11.40 -1.50 9.33
N LEU A 100 11.39 -0.63 10.36
CA LEU A 100 10.83 0.72 10.28
C LEU A 100 11.59 1.59 9.29
N VAL A 101 12.91 1.69 9.47
CA VAL A 101 13.77 2.53 8.65
C VAL A 101 13.84 2.00 7.22
N GLY A 102 14.10 0.71 7.04
CA GLY A 102 14.18 0.10 5.71
C GLY A 102 12.87 0.26 4.93
N THR A 103 11.72 0.02 5.58
CA THR A 103 10.43 0.17 4.91
C THR A 103 10.16 1.62 4.50
N ALA A 104 10.42 2.58 5.39
CA ALA A 104 10.24 4.00 5.10
C ALA A 104 11.20 4.47 3.99
N THR A 105 12.47 4.08 4.05
CA THR A 105 13.47 4.45 3.05
C THR A 105 13.12 3.90 1.67
N LEU A 106 12.70 2.63 1.57
CA LEU A 106 12.31 2.04 0.28
C LEU A 106 11.07 2.71 -0.32
N ILE A 107 10.06 3.00 0.50
CA ILE A 107 8.85 3.72 0.04
C ILE A 107 9.21 5.12 -0.43
N LEU A 108 10.01 5.87 0.35
CA LEU A 108 10.41 7.23 -0.01
C LEU A 108 11.24 7.25 -1.29
N LEU A 109 12.25 6.39 -1.41
CA LEU A 109 13.09 6.31 -2.62
C LEU A 109 12.26 5.88 -3.84
N GLY A 110 11.42 4.85 -3.70
CA GLY A 110 10.52 4.41 -4.77
C GLY A 110 9.57 5.53 -5.21
N THR A 111 8.98 6.26 -4.26
CA THR A 111 8.08 7.38 -4.54
C THR A 111 8.79 8.48 -5.32
N ILE A 112 10.00 8.88 -4.89
CA ILE A 112 10.78 9.93 -5.58
C ILE A 112 11.14 9.50 -7.01
N ILE A 113 11.59 8.26 -7.19
CA ILE A 113 11.96 7.73 -8.50
C ILE A 113 10.73 7.68 -9.42
N PHE A 114 9.62 7.12 -8.94
CA PHE A 114 8.38 7.03 -9.73
C PHE A 114 7.81 8.40 -10.06
N LEU A 115 7.80 9.32 -9.09
CA LEU A 115 7.33 10.68 -9.33
C LEU A 115 8.19 11.39 -10.37
N GLY A 116 9.52 11.25 -10.32
CA GLY A 116 10.44 11.89 -11.25
C GLY A 116 10.38 11.32 -12.67
N VAL A 117 10.37 9.99 -12.82
CA VAL A 117 10.39 9.32 -14.13
C VAL A 117 9.03 9.43 -14.83
N GLU A 118 7.93 9.24 -14.10
CA GLU A 118 6.59 9.22 -14.70
C GLU A 118 5.96 10.62 -14.79
N TRP A 119 6.56 11.67 -14.21
CA TRP A 119 5.96 13.02 -14.13
C TRP A 119 5.35 13.52 -15.44
N SER A 120 6.10 13.32 -16.54
CA SER A 120 5.77 13.78 -17.88
C SER A 120 5.15 12.70 -18.77
N ASN A 121 4.96 11.46 -18.29
CA ASN A 121 4.40 10.40 -19.11
C ASN A 121 2.91 10.66 -19.38
N PRO A 122 2.50 11.00 -20.62
CA PRO A 122 1.11 11.36 -20.90
C PRO A 122 0.13 10.20 -20.71
N LYS A 123 0.62 8.95 -20.73
CA LYS A 123 -0.22 7.76 -20.58
C LYS A 123 -0.52 7.40 -19.12
N THR A 124 0.21 7.96 -18.16
CA THR A 124 0.07 7.62 -16.72
C THR A 124 -0.12 8.87 -15.88
N PHE A 125 0.94 9.58 -15.48
CA PHE A 125 0.83 10.73 -14.58
C PHE A 125 0.65 12.07 -15.30
N GLY A 126 0.93 12.14 -16.59
CA GLY A 126 0.99 13.40 -17.34
C GLY A 126 -0.31 14.21 -17.29
N SER A 127 -1.45 13.53 -17.40
CA SER A 127 -2.80 14.13 -17.36
C SER A 127 -3.34 14.34 -15.93
N LEU A 128 -2.68 13.80 -14.91
CA LEU A 128 -3.15 13.89 -13.53
C LEU A 128 -2.80 15.25 -12.90
N PRO A 129 -3.66 15.79 -12.02
CA PRO A 129 -3.30 16.95 -11.21
C PRO A 129 -2.15 16.60 -10.25
N ILE A 130 -1.37 17.60 -9.85
CA ILE A 130 -0.13 17.44 -9.06
C ILE A 130 -0.34 16.55 -7.83
N TRP A 131 -1.44 16.75 -7.10
CA TRP A 131 -1.74 15.95 -5.92
C TRP A 131 -1.96 14.46 -6.22
N ASN A 132 -2.66 14.17 -7.31
CA ASN A 132 -2.91 12.79 -7.73
C ASN A 132 -1.62 12.13 -8.24
N LYS A 133 -0.66 12.88 -8.80
CA LYS A 133 0.66 12.34 -9.15
C LYS A 133 1.43 11.88 -7.91
N ILE A 134 1.37 12.66 -6.83
CA ILE A 134 2.01 12.30 -5.55
C ILE A 134 1.34 11.05 -4.96
N MET A 135 0.01 10.99 -4.94
CA MET A 135 -0.72 9.81 -4.46
C MET A 135 -0.42 8.57 -5.32
N ALA A 136 -0.44 8.71 -6.65
CA ALA A 136 -0.12 7.62 -7.58
C ALA A 136 1.30 7.10 -7.39
N SER A 137 2.30 7.99 -7.32
CA SER A 137 3.70 7.60 -7.09
C SER A 137 3.91 6.92 -5.74
N LEU A 138 3.26 7.40 -4.67
CA LEU A 138 3.31 6.78 -3.36
C LEU A 138 2.67 5.38 -3.39
N PHE A 139 1.49 5.26 -3.98
CA PHE A 139 0.80 3.97 -4.10
C PHE A 139 1.63 2.97 -4.91
N GLN A 140 2.21 3.44 -6.03
CA GLN A 140 3.07 2.66 -6.88
C GLN A 140 4.35 2.21 -6.19
N ALA A 141 4.85 2.97 -5.20
CA ALA A 141 5.99 2.58 -4.37
C ALA A 141 5.65 1.58 -3.26
N ILE A 142 4.40 1.55 -2.81
CA ILE A 142 3.93 0.68 -1.74
C ILE A 142 3.45 -0.68 -2.28
N THR A 143 2.70 -0.68 -3.39
CA THR A 143 2.13 -1.92 -3.95
C THR A 143 3.13 -3.02 -4.34
N PRO A 144 4.36 -2.72 -4.81
CA PRO A 144 5.36 -3.73 -5.17
C PRO A 144 5.78 -4.60 -3.99
N ARG A 145 5.40 -4.25 -2.76
CA ARG A 145 5.65 -5.04 -1.55
C ARG A 145 4.62 -6.14 -1.38
N THR A 146 4.48 -6.92 -2.46
CA THR A 146 3.56 -8.05 -2.64
C THR A 146 2.08 -7.73 -2.50
N ALA A 147 1.63 -6.48 -2.63
CA ALA A 147 0.22 -6.16 -2.45
C ALA A 147 -0.63 -6.42 -3.70
N GLY A 148 -0.06 -6.30 -4.90
CA GLY A 148 -0.71 -6.69 -6.16
C GLY A 148 -1.81 -5.76 -6.69
N ILE A 149 -2.17 -4.69 -5.97
CA ILE A 149 -3.19 -3.72 -6.42
C ILE A 149 -2.54 -2.66 -7.31
N ALA A 150 -3.14 -2.34 -8.45
CA ALA A 150 -2.66 -1.30 -9.36
C ALA A 150 -3.66 -0.14 -9.46
N THR A 151 -3.17 1.09 -9.38
CA THR A 151 -3.96 2.31 -9.65
C THR A 151 -3.56 2.95 -10.99
N VAL A 152 -2.46 2.52 -11.59
CA VAL A 152 -1.99 2.94 -12.91
C VAL A 152 -1.63 1.74 -13.75
N ASP A 153 -1.85 1.85 -15.07
CA ASP A 153 -1.58 0.77 -16.00
C ASP A 153 -0.07 0.52 -16.12
N TYR A 154 0.37 -0.65 -15.68
CA TYR A 154 1.76 -1.07 -15.74
C TYR A 154 2.28 -1.22 -17.18
N ASN A 155 1.40 -1.49 -18.16
CA ASN A 155 1.79 -1.59 -19.57
C ASN A 155 2.18 -0.24 -20.18
N ALA A 156 1.75 0.85 -19.55
CA ALA A 156 1.99 2.22 -20.01
C ALA A 156 3.18 2.90 -19.30
N LEU A 157 3.81 2.24 -18.32
CA LEU A 157 4.94 2.78 -17.57
C LEU A 157 6.24 2.73 -18.40
N HIS A 158 7.17 3.63 -18.06
CA HIS A 158 8.51 3.58 -18.64
C HIS A 158 9.24 2.30 -18.21
N PRO A 159 10.11 1.75 -19.08
CA PRO A 159 10.92 0.57 -18.73
C PRO A 159 11.76 0.75 -17.47
N ILE A 160 12.22 1.99 -17.19
CA ILE A 160 12.98 2.33 -15.98
C ILE A 160 12.11 2.13 -14.73
N THR A 161 10.85 2.59 -14.77
CA THR A 161 9.87 2.43 -13.69
C THR A 161 9.59 0.96 -13.43
N LEU A 162 9.38 0.17 -14.48
CA LEU A 162 9.18 -1.28 -14.39
C LEU A 162 10.39 -2.00 -13.77
N PHE A 163 11.61 -1.63 -14.18
CA PHE A 163 12.83 -2.19 -13.60
C PHE A 163 12.94 -1.92 -12.09
N VAL A 164 12.63 -0.69 -11.67
CA VAL A 164 12.61 -0.32 -10.24
C VAL A 164 11.51 -1.07 -9.49
N THR A 165 10.32 -1.23 -10.08
CA THR A 165 9.24 -2.08 -9.52
C THR A 165 9.73 -3.50 -9.29
N ILE A 166 10.43 -4.11 -10.25
CA ILE A 166 10.95 -5.48 -10.13
C ILE A 166 11.91 -5.59 -8.93
N ILE A 167 12.80 -4.62 -8.76
CA ILE A 167 13.71 -4.58 -7.59
C ILE A 167 12.92 -4.48 -6.28
N LEU A 168 11.91 -3.62 -6.23
CA LEU A 168 11.06 -3.46 -5.03
C LEU A 168 10.25 -4.73 -4.73
N MET A 169 9.76 -5.44 -5.75
CA MET A 169 9.08 -6.73 -5.61
C MET A 169 10.00 -7.84 -5.13
N PHE A 170 11.26 -7.84 -5.58
CA PHE A 170 12.25 -8.80 -5.14
C PHE A 170 12.59 -8.64 -3.65
N ILE A 171 12.80 -7.39 -3.19
CA ILE A 171 13.01 -7.08 -1.77
C ILE A 171 11.75 -7.39 -0.95
N GLY A 172 10.59 -6.95 -1.44
CA GLY A 172 9.28 -7.31 -0.88
C GLY A 172 8.97 -6.73 0.50
N ALA A 173 8.38 -7.56 1.35
CA ALA A 173 7.91 -7.24 2.70
C ALA A 173 8.78 -7.87 3.79
N GLY A 174 8.54 -7.50 5.05
CA GLY A 174 9.34 -7.96 6.18
C GLY A 174 9.22 -9.46 6.50
N PRO A 175 10.20 -10.05 7.19
CA PRO A 175 10.09 -11.41 7.71
C PRO A 175 8.95 -11.51 8.74
N ASN A 176 8.29 -12.68 8.78
CA ASN A 176 7.11 -12.93 9.62
C ASN A 176 5.96 -11.93 9.38
N SER A 177 5.77 -11.48 8.14
CA SER A 177 4.67 -10.62 7.70
C SER A 177 3.67 -11.39 6.82
N THR A 178 2.65 -10.69 6.31
CA THR A 178 1.71 -11.25 5.32
C THR A 178 2.24 -11.19 3.88
N GLY A 179 3.36 -10.49 3.65
CA GLY A 179 4.04 -10.42 2.37
C GLY A 179 5.30 -11.29 2.31
N GLY A 180 5.78 -11.51 1.09
CA GLY A 180 7.03 -12.23 0.80
C GLY A 180 8.15 -11.30 0.33
N GLY A 181 9.35 -11.84 0.16
CA GLY A 181 10.52 -11.09 -0.27
C GLY A 181 11.83 -11.79 0.09
N VAL A 182 12.95 -11.11 -0.16
CA VAL A 182 14.32 -11.55 0.16
C VAL A 182 14.96 -10.61 1.18
#